data_AF-A0A165WN21-F1
#
_entry.id   AF-A0A165WN21-F1
#
_cell.length_a   1.000
_cell.length_b   1.000
_cell.length_c   1.000
_cell.angle_alpha   90.00
_cell.angle_beta   90.00
_cell.angle_gamma   90.00
#
_symmetry.space_group_name_H-M   'P 1'
#
loop_
_entity.id
_entity.type
_entity.pdbx_description
1 polymer ?
#
loop_
_entity_poly.entity_id
_entity_poly.type
_entity_poly.pdbx_seq_one_letter_code
_entity_poly.pdbx_strand_id
1 'polypeptide(L)'
;MRISLKHFVIDCASYLFSSRGPARLIKGMTAGDGVIFTLHRVLPASERAFQPNKLLEITPEFLRAVVLQVRSAGYEFVSLDAALERLQNEDKSDRKFAVLTFDDGYKDILEVAYPVLKALEVPFTIFVTSEYSNHRSEPWWAILEQLIAENERLTLADEGKVYAFNCGTLEQKEAAFEAARKVLISDLSERTQRRVIRDAADKHGLHWQELCRELFLSFEELNDLAEDPLVSLGAHTDTHPMLARLSSTAEIRQHILSGMEEMNARLGSQPTVLAYPYGFAAAVDERCEGVAEELGFKAAVTTQPGTLTTGSLKRRFRLPRVSLNGLHQNPRMVDVYLSGAAFVAYHAFARVRALVKRT
;
A
#
# COMPACT_ATOMS: atom_id res chain seq x y z
N MET A 1 -32.93 12.10 -4.93
CA MET A 1 -31.74 11.28 -5.28
C MET A 1 -30.67 12.19 -5.88
N ARG A 2 -29.84 12.84 -5.05
CA ARG A 2 -28.78 13.75 -5.52
C ARG A 2 -27.50 12.93 -5.67
N ILE A 3 -27.20 12.49 -6.89
CA ILE A 3 -25.90 11.93 -7.23
C ILE A 3 -24.89 13.07 -7.08
N SER A 4 -23.94 12.94 -6.15
CA SER A 4 -22.88 13.92 -5.94
C SER A 4 -22.03 14.04 -7.21
N LEU A 5 -21.70 15.28 -7.60
CA LEU A 5 -20.91 15.60 -8.80
C LEU A 5 -19.59 14.80 -8.89
N LYS A 6 -19.01 14.43 -7.73
CA LYS A 6 -17.80 13.60 -7.62
C LYS A 6 -18.04 12.15 -8.08
N HIS A 7 -19.20 11.57 -7.76
CA HIS A 7 -19.58 10.22 -8.21
C HIS A 7 -19.90 10.21 -9.70
N PHE A 8 -20.61 11.22 -10.20
CA PHE A 8 -20.90 11.36 -11.63
C PHE A 8 -19.62 11.49 -12.48
N VAL A 9 -18.62 12.23 -12.01
CA VAL A 9 -17.31 12.36 -12.67
C VAL A 9 -16.54 11.04 -12.65
N ILE A 10 -16.54 10.31 -11.52
CA ILE A 10 -15.90 8.99 -11.42
C ILE A 10 -16.61 7.98 -12.34
N ASP A 11 -17.94 7.98 -12.39
CA ASP A 11 -18.72 7.09 -13.26
C ASP A 11 -18.51 7.41 -14.74
N CYS A 12 -18.47 8.69 -15.12
CA CYS A 12 -18.17 9.10 -16.50
C CYS A 12 -16.73 8.75 -16.90
N ALA A 13 -15.75 8.98 -16.01
CA ALA A 13 -14.38 8.53 -16.22
C ALA A 13 -14.31 7.01 -16.33
N SER A 14 -15.06 6.27 -15.49
CA SER A 14 -15.12 4.82 -15.55
C SER A 14 -15.65 4.33 -16.91
N TYR A 15 -16.70 4.97 -17.44
CA TYR A 15 -17.25 4.62 -18.75
C TYR A 15 -16.27 4.95 -19.89
N LEU A 16 -15.71 6.17 -19.89
CA LEU A 16 -14.73 6.63 -20.89
C LEU A 16 -13.49 5.72 -20.96
N PHE A 17 -13.04 5.22 -19.81
CA PHE A 17 -11.85 4.38 -19.72
C PHE A 17 -12.12 2.87 -19.63
N SER A 18 -13.38 2.43 -19.64
CA SER A 18 -13.74 1.00 -19.56
C SER A 18 -13.45 0.24 -20.86
N SER A 19 -13.51 -1.10 -20.78
CA SER A 19 -13.43 -2.03 -21.93
C SER A 19 -14.50 -1.82 -23.00
N ARG A 20 -15.59 -1.11 -22.66
CA ARG A 20 -16.70 -0.74 -23.55
C ARG A 20 -16.63 0.73 -24.02
N GLY A 21 -15.64 1.49 -23.55
CA GLY A 21 -15.43 2.91 -23.87
C GLY A 21 -14.32 3.17 -24.90
N PRO A 22 -14.10 4.44 -25.28
CA PRO A 22 -13.09 4.84 -26.26
C PRO A 22 -11.66 4.44 -25.89
N ALA A 23 -11.35 4.20 -24.60
CA ALA A 23 -10.04 3.72 -24.18
C ALA A 23 -9.66 2.33 -24.75
N ARG A 24 -10.62 1.52 -25.20
CA ARG A 24 -10.32 0.26 -25.91
C ARG A 24 -9.47 0.50 -27.16
N LEU A 25 -9.67 1.62 -27.85
CA LEU A 25 -8.94 1.95 -29.08
C LEU A 25 -7.46 2.25 -28.83
N ILE A 26 -7.11 2.71 -27.63
CA ILE A 26 -5.73 3.03 -27.23
C ILE A 26 -5.12 2.00 -26.28
N LYS A 27 -5.90 1.02 -25.79
CA LYS A 27 -5.45 -0.02 -24.85
C LYS A 27 -4.19 -0.75 -25.32
N GLY A 28 -4.07 -1.04 -26.62
CA GLY A 28 -2.87 -1.66 -27.19
C GLY A 28 -1.59 -0.84 -26.97
N MET A 29 -1.72 0.48 -26.90
CA MET A 29 -0.60 1.41 -26.71
C MET A 29 -0.35 1.76 -25.23
N THR A 30 -1.39 1.74 -24.38
CA THR A 30 -1.31 2.28 -23.02
C THR A 30 -1.27 1.22 -21.91
N ALA A 31 -1.76 0.02 -22.16
CA ALA A 31 -1.89 -1.00 -21.11
C ALA A 31 -0.54 -1.63 -20.68
N GLY A 32 0.53 -1.45 -21.47
CA GLY A 32 1.83 -2.02 -21.19
C GLY A 32 1.87 -3.55 -21.22
N ASP A 33 2.93 -4.11 -20.62
CA ASP A 33 3.19 -5.55 -20.49
C ASP A 33 2.48 -6.14 -19.25
N GLY A 34 2.23 -5.35 -18.20
CA GLY A 34 1.55 -5.84 -16.99
C GLY A 34 1.16 -4.77 -15.97
N VAL A 35 0.65 -5.21 -14.83
CA VAL A 35 0.24 -4.34 -13.71
C VAL A 35 0.59 -4.97 -12.37
N ILE A 36 0.96 -4.16 -11.38
CA ILE A 36 1.08 -4.58 -9.98
C ILE A 36 -0.04 -3.91 -9.20
N PHE A 37 -0.88 -4.68 -8.52
CA PHE A 37 -1.90 -4.15 -7.62
C PHE A 37 -1.34 -4.05 -6.19
N THR A 38 -1.63 -2.95 -5.51
CA THR A 38 -1.34 -2.76 -4.07
C THR A 38 -2.64 -2.82 -3.29
N LEU A 39 -2.63 -3.71 -2.30
CA LEU A 39 -3.67 -3.97 -1.31
C LEU A 39 -3.03 -3.91 0.08
N HIS A 40 -3.85 -3.79 1.12
CA HIS A 40 -3.36 -3.83 2.51
C HIS A 40 -4.19 -4.84 3.29
N ARG A 41 -5.49 -4.57 3.43
CA ARG A 41 -6.40 -5.40 4.23
C ARG A 41 -7.55 -5.97 3.42
N VAL A 42 -7.97 -7.18 3.78
CA VAL A 42 -9.14 -7.85 3.23
C VAL A 42 -10.06 -8.26 4.36
N LEU A 43 -11.18 -7.57 4.51
CA LEU A 43 -12.10 -7.75 5.63
C LEU A 43 -13.55 -7.77 5.13
N PRO A 44 -14.46 -8.50 5.79
CA PRO A 44 -15.88 -8.31 5.59
C PRO A 44 -16.28 -6.84 5.75
N ALA A 45 -17.34 -6.42 5.06
CA ALA A 45 -17.81 -5.05 5.14
C ALA A 45 -18.14 -4.67 6.59
N SER A 46 -17.54 -3.58 7.08
CA SER A 46 -17.74 -3.08 8.44
C SER A 46 -18.88 -2.07 8.50
N GLU A 47 -19.78 -2.25 9.47
CA GLU A 47 -20.89 -1.35 9.78
C GLU A 47 -20.49 -0.17 10.68
N ARG A 48 -19.22 -0.10 11.14
CA ARG A 48 -18.73 0.99 11.99
C ARG A 48 -18.94 2.33 11.30
N ALA A 49 -19.45 3.33 12.03
CA ALA A 49 -19.65 4.65 11.43
C ALA A 49 -18.31 5.37 11.16
N PHE A 50 -17.38 5.30 12.11
CA PHE A 50 -16.05 5.91 12.00
C PHE A 50 -15.05 4.89 11.45
N GLN A 51 -14.59 5.12 10.21
CA GLN A 51 -13.66 4.23 9.50
C GLN A 51 -12.63 5.07 8.70
N PRO A 52 -11.76 5.83 9.38
CA PRO A 52 -10.84 6.76 8.71
C PRO A 52 -9.82 6.05 7.81
N ASN A 53 -9.45 4.81 8.15
CA ASN A 53 -8.54 3.98 7.37
C ASN A 53 -9.24 3.09 6.33
N LYS A 54 -10.53 3.29 6.06
CA LYS A 54 -11.32 2.50 5.09
C LYS A 54 -10.70 2.43 3.69
N LEU A 55 -9.88 3.40 3.31
CA LEU A 55 -9.10 3.34 2.07
C LEU A 55 -8.26 2.05 1.97
N LEU A 56 -7.75 1.52 3.07
CA LEU A 56 -6.86 0.35 3.10
C LEU A 56 -7.61 -1.00 3.07
N GLU A 57 -8.95 -0.98 3.18
CA GLU A 57 -9.77 -2.18 3.41
C GLU A 57 -10.62 -2.53 2.19
N ILE A 58 -10.42 -3.71 1.62
CA ILE A 58 -11.34 -4.24 0.59
C ILE A 58 -12.11 -5.46 1.11
N THR A 59 -13.23 -5.80 0.47
CA THR A 59 -13.98 -7.01 0.82
C THR A 59 -13.45 -8.24 0.07
N PRO A 60 -13.60 -9.45 0.63
CA PRO A 60 -13.23 -10.69 -0.07
C PRO A 60 -14.04 -10.90 -1.37
N GLU A 61 -15.28 -10.43 -1.44
CA GLU A 61 -16.09 -10.48 -2.66
C GLU A 61 -15.50 -9.59 -3.75
N PHE A 62 -15.04 -8.38 -3.38
CA PHE A 62 -14.37 -7.50 -4.32
C PHE A 62 -13.04 -8.08 -4.78
N LEU A 63 -12.24 -8.66 -3.87
CA LEU A 63 -10.99 -9.36 -4.24
C LEU A 63 -11.25 -10.47 -5.26
N ARG A 64 -12.25 -11.32 -5.02
CA ARG A 64 -12.67 -12.37 -5.96
C ARG A 64 -13.10 -11.77 -7.30
N ALA A 65 -13.90 -10.71 -7.29
CA ALA A 65 -14.38 -10.05 -8.50
C ALA A 65 -13.21 -9.44 -9.32
N VAL A 66 -12.22 -8.85 -8.66
CA VAL A 66 -11.00 -8.35 -9.31
C VAL A 66 -10.27 -9.49 -10.01
N VAL A 67 -10.02 -10.61 -9.32
CA VAL A 67 -9.32 -11.76 -9.91
C VAL A 67 -10.04 -12.28 -11.16
N LEU A 68 -11.36 -12.46 -11.08
CA LEU A 68 -12.15 -12.92 -12.22
C LEU A 68 -12.14 -11.91 -13.37
N GLN A 69 -12.23 -10.61 -13.08
CA GLN A 69 -12.20 -9.56 -14.08
C GLN A 69 -10.84 -9.50 -14.79
N VAL A 70 -9.74 -9.54 -14.04
CA VAL A 70 -8.37 -9.54 -14.58
C VAL A 70 -8.13 -10.74 -15.51
N ARG A 71 -8.55 -11.95 -15.09
CA ARG A 71 -8.49 -13.15 -15.93
C ARG A 71 -9.34 -13.02 -17.19
N SER A 72 -10.57 -12.50 -17.08
CA SER A 72 -11.45 -12.27 -18.23
C SER A 72 -10.87 -11.28 -19.24
N ALA A 73 -10.03 -10.35 -18.76
CA ALA A 73 -9.32 -9.39 -19.59
C ALA A 73 -8.06 -9.96 -20.26
N GLY A 74 -7.77 -11.26 -20.09
CA GLY A 74 -6.66 -11.98 -20.72
C GLY A 74 -5.34 -11.94 -19.95
N TYR A 75 -5.34 -11.41 -18.71
CA TYR A 75 -4.15 -11.33 -17.88
C TYR A 75 -3.91 -12.63 -17.12
N GLU A 76 -2.65 -12.97 -16.97
CA GLU A 76 -2.18 -14.07 -16.12
C GLU A 76 -1.70 -13.52 -14.77
N PHE A 77 -2.09 -14.14 -13.67
CA PHE A 77 -1.52 -13.78 -12.36
C PHE A 77 -0.19 -14.49 -12.16
N VAL A 78 0.84 -13.72 -11.79
CA VAL A 78 2.21 -14.22 -11.58
C VAL A 78 2.80 -13.63 -10.29
N SER A 79 3.82 -14.29 -9.75
CA SER A 79 4.61 -13.73 -8.64
C SER A 79 5.38 -12.48 -9.10
N LEU A 80 5.77 -11.63 -8.15
CA LEU A 80 6.54 -10.42 -8.49
C LEU A 80 7.89 -10.77 -9.14
N ASP A 81 8.58 -11.81 -8.66
CA ASP A 81 9.81 -12.30 -9.31
C ASP A 81 9.58 -12.72 -10.76
N ALA A 82 8.53 -13.51 -11.05
CA ALA A 82 8.20 -13.92 -12.41
C ALA A 82 7.82 -12.73 -13.30
N ALA A 83 7.15 -11.71 -12.75
CA ALA A 83 6.90 -10.46 -13.47
C ALA A 83 8.20 -9.73 -13.84
N LEU A 84 9.18 -9.68 -12.93
CA LEU A 84 10.49 -9.06 -13.20
C LEU A 84 11.25 -9.83 -14.29
N GLU A 85 11.24 -11.16 -14.25
CA GLU A 85 11.84 -12.02 -15.28
C GLU A 85 11.18 -11.79 -16.66
N ARG A 86 9.84 -11.71 -16.72
CA ARG A 86 9.11 -11.39 -17.96
C ARG A 86 9.46 -10.02 -18.52
N LEU A 87 9.73 -9.03 -17.67
CA LEU A 87 10.15 -7.71 -18.12
C LEU A 87 11.59 -7.69 -18.64
N GLN A 88 12.45 -8.59 -18.16
CA GLN A 88 13.86 -8.71 -18.55
C GLN A 88 14.04 -9.48 -19.85
N ASN A 89 13.22 -10.53 -20.08
CA ASN A 89 13.32 -11.36 -21.26
C ASN A 89 12.76 -10.67 -22.51
N GLU A 90 13.54 -10.64 -23.59
CA GLU A 90 13.09 -10.14 -24.89
C GLU A 90 12.11 -11.09 -25.59
N ASP A 91 12.16 -12.38 -25.26
CA ASP A 91 11.24 -13.42 -25.74
C ASP A 91 9.93 -13.36 -24.94
N LYS A 92 9.10 -12.38 -25.31
CA LYS A 92 7.89 -12.03 -24.57
C LYS A 92 6.87 -13.17 -24.70
N SER A 93 6.39 -13.67 -23.57
CA SER A 93 5.05 -14.25 -23.56
C SER A 93 4.07 -13.18 -24.04
N ASP A 94 3.26 -13.47 -25.05
CA ASP A 94 2.21 -12.56 -25.53
C ASP A 94 1.15 -12.25 -24.45
N ARG A 95 1.17 -12.98 -23.32
CA ARG A 95 0.22 -12.83 -22.23
C ARG A 95 0.66 -11.73 -21.26
N LYS A 96 -0.17 -10.70 -21.16
CA LYS A 96 -0.05 -9.68 -20.13
C LYS A 96 -0.16 -10.30 -18.74
N PHE A 97 0.51 -9.72 -17.77
CA PHE A 97 0.53 -10.24 -16.41
C PHE A 97 -0.01 -9.25 -15.38
N ALA A 98 -0.53 -9.79 -14.28
CA ALA A 98 -0.94 -9.04 -13.10
C ALA A 98 -0.27 -9.63 -11.86
N VAL A 99 0.14 -8.77 -10.94
CA VAL A 99 0.72 -9.17 -9.64
C VAL A 99 -0.17 -8.63 -8.54
N LEU A 100 -0.47 -9.45 -7.52
CA LEU A 100 -1.12 -8.98 -6.29
C LEU A 100 -0.08 -8.79 -5.19
N THR A 101 -0.06 -7.62 -4.57
CA THR A 101 0.82 -7.30 -3.45
C THR A 101 0.01 -6.78 -2.26
N PHE A 102 0.36 -7.24 -1.07
CA PHE A 102 -0.23 -6.82 0.20
C PHE A 102 0.84 -6.18 1.07
N ASP A 103 0.61 -4.96 1.53
CA ASP A 103 1.56 -4.23 2.36
C ASP A 103 1.30 -4.46 3.87
N ASP A 104 2.28 -4.08 4.68
CA ASP A 104 2.35 -4.10 6.15
C ASP A 104 2.36 -5.47 6.85
N GLY A 105 1.80 -6.51 6.25
CA GLY A 105 1.75 -7.86 6.85
C GLY A 105 0.57 -8.08 7.81
N TYR A 106 -0.61 -7.58 7.45
CA TYR A 106 -1.83 -7.75 8.26
C TYR A 106 -2.26 -9.22 8.40
N LYS A 107 -2.78 -9.57 9.57
CA LYS A 107 -3.29 -10.90 9.92
C LYS A 107 -4.48 -11.34 9.05
N ASP A 108 -5.33 -10.39 8.65
CA ASP A 108 -6.46 -10.66 7.77
C ASP A 108 -6.08 -11.14 6.36
N ILE A 109 -4.80 -10.99 5.97
CA ILE A 109 -4.26 -11.64 4.77
C ILE A 109 -4.32 -13.17 4.92
N LEU A 110 -3.89 -13.72 6.06
CA LEU A 110 -3.96 -15.15 6.34
C LEU A 110 -5.41 -15.61 6.50
N GLU A 111 -6.19 -14.88 7.28
CA GLU A 111 -7.52 -15.33 7.73
C GLU A 111 -8.59 -15.19 6.63
N VAL A 112 -8.46 -14.20 5.74
CA VAL A 112 -9.51 -13.84 4.78
C VAL A 112 -9.01 -13.85 3.33
N ALA A 113 -7.88 -13.19 3.04
CA ALA A 113 -7.40 -13.07 1.65
C ALA A 113 -6.88 -14.41 1.11
N TYR A 114 -6.05 -15.11 1.89
CA TYR A 114 -5.35 -16.32 1.50
C TYR A 114 -6.32 -17.44 1.08
N PRO A 115 -7.40 -17.77 1.82
CA PRO A 115 -8.38 -18.76 1.37
C PRO A 115 -9.02 -18.43 0.00
N VAL A 116 -9.29 -17.14 -0.26
CA VAL A 116 -9.84 -16.68 -1.55
C VAL A 116 -8.81 -16.87 -2.67
N LEU A 117 -7.58 -16.43 -2.45
CA LEU A 117 -6.51 -16.50 -3.46
C LEU A 117 -6.06 -17.94 -3.74
N LYS A 118 -5.96 -18.77 -2.70
CA LYS A 118 -5.65 -20.20 -2.81
C LYS A 118 -6.70 -20.95 -3.60
N ALA A 119 -7.99 -20.74 -3.31
CA ALA A 119 -9.09 -21.35 -4.07
C ALA A 119 -9.12 -20.91 -5.54
N LEU A 120 -8.52 -19.76 -5.86
CA LEU A 120 -8.41 -19.25 -7.23
C LEU A 120 -7.04 -19.54 -7.86
N GLU A 121 -6.10 -20.16 -7.14
CA GLU A 121 -4.72 -20.40 -7.60
C GLU A 121 -4.03 -19.10 -8.08
N VAL A 122 -4.09 -18.05 -7.25
CA VAL A 122 -3.49 -16.75 -7.56
C VAL A 122 -2.27 -16.53 -6.67
N PRO A 123 -1.07 -16.40 -7.25
CA PRO A 123 0.11 -16.02 -6.47
C PRO A 123 0.03 -14.57 -6.01
N PHE A 124 0.61 -14.29 -4.85
CA PHE A 124 0.67 -12.96 -4.27
C PHE A 124 1.91 -12.75 -3.40
N THR A 125 2.28 -11.49 -3.22
CA THR A 125 3.43 -11.09 -2.39
C THR A 125 2.96 -10.33 -1.16
N ILE A 126 3.45 -10.69 0.02
CA ILE A 126 3.26 -9.95 1.27
C ILE A 126 4.54 -9.16 1.56
N PHE A 127 4.45 -7.83 1.62
CA PHE A 127 5.53 -6.97 2.07
C PHE A 127 5.43 -6.78 3.58
N VAL A 128 6.45 -7.25 4.30
CA VAL A 128 6.43 -7.39 5.76
C VAL A 128 7.20 -6.25 6.42
N THR A 129 6.54 -5.54 7.34
CA THR A 129 7.22 -4.63 8.27
C THR A 129 7.66 -5.44 9.50
N SER A 130 8.97 -5.74 9.58
CA SER A 130 9.47 -6.77 10.51
C SER A 130 9.15 -6.52 12.00
N GLU A 131 9.15 -5.26 12.46
CA GLU A 131 8.85 -4.96 13.86
C GLU A 131 7.35 -5.04 14.19
N TYR A 132 6.47 -5.04 13.18
CA TYR A 132 5.06 -5.39 13.39
C TYR A 132 4.88 -6.88 13.60
N SER A 133 5.62 -7.71 12.84
CA SER A 133 5.64 -9.17 13.04
C SER A 133 6.36 -9.62 14.31
N ASN A 134 7.26 -8.79 14.85
CA ASN A 134 7.81 -8.96 16.20
C ASN A 134 6.92 -8.37 17.30
N HIS A 135 5.88 -7.63 16.93
CA HIS A 135 5.01 -6.89 17.85
C HIS A 135 5.78 -5.89 18.74
N ARG A 136 6.82 -5.26 18.18
CA ARG A 136 7.74 -4.32 18.85
C ARG A 136 7.64 -2.88 18.33
N SER A 137 6.76 -2.63 17.37
CA SER A 137 6.53 -1.29 16.80
C SER A 137 5.06 -0.95 16.73
N GLU A 138 4.76 0.34 16.79
CA GLU A 138 3.43 0.89 16.90
C GLU A 138 2.83 1.17 15.52
N PRO A 139 1.72 0.53 15.13
CA PRO A 139 0.94 0.92 13.96
C PRO A 139 0.20 2.23 14.26
N TRP A 140 0.91 3.36 14.15
CA TRP A 140 0.44 4.65 14.67
C TRP A 140 -0.94 5.07 14.13
N TRP A 141 -1.28 4.71 12.89
CA TRP A 141 -2.59 5.05 12.29
C TRP A 141 -3.74 4.24 12.89
N ALA A 142 -3.48 2.99 13.28
CA ALA A 142 -4.45 2.13 13.95
C ALA A 142 -4.65 2.59 15.40
N ILE A 143 -3.55 2.92 16.09
CA ILE A 143 -3.61 3.52 17.44
C ILE A 143 -4.39 4.84 17.39
N LEU A 144 -4.09 5.71 16.42
CA LEU A 144 -4.81 6.97 16.28
C LEU A 144 -6.30 6.76 16.01
N GLU A 145 -6.66 5.81 15.14
CA GLU A 145 -8.07 5.45 14.90
C GLU A 145 -8.74 5.02 16.20
N GLN A 146 -8.14 4.10 16.94
CA GLN A 146 -8.72 3.58 18.18
C GLN A 146 -8.84 4.65 19.27
N LEU A 147 -7.79 5.47 19.46
CA LEU A 147 -7.82 6.60 20.39
C LEU A 147 -8.97 7.57 20.08
N ILE A 148 -9.18 7.92 18.81
CA ILE A 148 -10.27 8.81 18.41
C ILE A 148 -11.63 8.12 18.48
N ALA A 149 -11.69 6.82 18.19
CA ALA A 149 -12.92 6.04 18.25
C ALA A 149 -13.46 5.93 19.68
N GLU A 150 -12.57 5.77 20.67
CA GLU A 150 -12.93 5.43 22.05
C GLU A 150 -13.00 6.63 23.01
N ASN A 151 -12.53 7.82 22.58
CA ASN A 151 -12.45 8.98 23.45
C ASN A 151 -13.25 10.17 22.90
N GLU A 152 -13.80 11.01 23.79
CA GLU A 152 -14.47 12.26 23.40
C GLU A 152 -13.50 13.40 23.12
N ARG A 153 -12.27 13.30 23.61
CA ARG A 153 -11.18 14.26 23.41
C ARG A 153 -9.86 13.52 23.30
N LEU A 154 -9.00 13.97 22.38
CA LEU A 154 -7.64 13.49 22.24
C LEU A 154 -6.66 14.65 22.40
N THR A 155 -5.55 14.42 23.09
CA THR A 155 -4.43 15.36 23.16
C THR A 155 -3.14 14.69 22.73
N LEU A 156 -2.44 15.27 21.77
CA LEU A 156 -1.06 14.92 21.43
C LEU A 156 -0.13 16.03 21.94
N ALA A 157 1.01 15.69 22.52
CA ALA A 157 1.91 16.67 23.13
C ALA A 157 3.36 16.43 22.74
N ASP A 158 4.06 17.48 22.32
CA ASP A 158 5.48 17.46 21.97
C ASP A 158 6.17 18.74 22.43
N GLU A 159 7.22 18.64 23.25
CA GLU A 159 8.08 19.75 23.69
C GLU A 159 7.32 21.04 24.08
N GLY A 160 6.26 20.92 24.88
CA GLY A 160 5.45 22.05 25.35
C GLY A 160 4.35 22.53 24.39
N LYS A 161 4.31 21.99 23.16
CA LYS A 161 3.18 22.17 22.24
C LYS A 161 2.14 21.10 22.49
N VAL A 162 0.88 21.52 22.68
CA VAL A 162 -0.27 20.63 22.87
C VAL A 162 -1.23 20.80 21.70
N TYR A 163 -1.55 19.67 21.07
CA TYR A 163 -2.55 19.56 20.02
C TYR A 163 -3.78 18.89 20.62
N ALA A 164 -4.93 19.58 20.63
CA ALA A 164 -6.16 19.07 21.23
C ALA A 164 -7.25 18.92 20.16
N PHE A 165 -7.95 17.79 20.20
CA PHE A 165 -8.98 17.42 19.24
C PHE A 165 -10.26 17.01 19.97
N ASN A 166 -11.41 17.52 19.50
CA ASN A 166 -12.73 17.03 19.94
C ASN A 166 -13.09 15.80 19.10
N CYS A 167 -13.63 14.77 19.74
CA CYS A 167 -13.94 13.46 19.15
C CYS A 167 -15.34 12.96 19.58
N GLY A 168 -16.22 13.84 20.04
CA GLY A 168 -17.53 13.45 20.62
C GLY A 168 -18.60 13.07 19.60
N THR A 169 -18.51 13.56 18.36
CA THR A 169 -19.42 13.20 17.26
C THR A 169 -18.67 12.56 16.09
N LEU A 170 -19.37 11.90 15.17
CA LEU A 170 -18.74 11.30 13.98
C LEU A 170 -17.96 12.34 13.15
N GLU A 171 -18.57 13.49 12.87
CA GLU A 171 -17.92 14.60 12.14
C GLU A 171 -16.67 15.09 12.87
N GLN A 172 -16.73 15.20 14.20
CA GLN A 172 -15.59 15.56 15.02
C GLN A 172 -14.47 14.51 14.97
N LYS A 173 -14.81 13.22 15.00
CA LYS A 173 -13.84 12.13 14.86
C LYS A 173 -13.14 12.16 13.50
N GLU A 174 -13.88 12.34 12.41
CA GLU A 174 -13.32 12.47 11.07
C GLU A 174 -12.37 13.68 10.96
N ALA A 175 -12.80 14.84 11.45
CA ALA A 175 -11.97 16.05 11.46
C ALA A 175 -10.72 15.89 12.36
N ALA A 176 -10.87 15.27 13.54
CA ALA A 176 -9.79 14.98 14.46
C ALA A 176 -8.75 14.06 13.84
N PHE A 177 -9.18 13.01 13.14
CA PHE A 177 -8.26 12.06 12.52
C PHE A 177 -7.42 12.73 11.44
N GLU A 178 -8.02 13.48 10.51
CA GLU A 178 -7.26 14.18 9.47
C GLU A 178 -6.31 15.22 10.05
N ALA A 179 -6.74 15.98 11.07
CA ALA A 179 -5.90 17.00 11.70
C ALA A 179 -4.74 16.37 12.49
N ALA A 180 -4.99 15.35 13.31
CA ALA A 180 -3.98 14.65 14.09
C ALA A 180 -3.00 13.89 13.17
N ARG A 181 -3.52 13.23 12.12
CA ARG A 181 -2.69 12.58 11.10
C ARG A 181 -1.73 13.57 10.46
N LYS A 182 -2.22 14.75 10.07
CA LYS A 182 -1.37 15.81 9.50
C LYS A 182 -0.23 16.20 10.44
N VAL A 183 -0.54 16.40 11.74
CA VAL A 183 0.48 16.71 12.76
C VAL A 183 1.54 15.60 12.80
N LEU A 184 1.10 14.35 12.94
CA LEU A 184 1.98 13.18 13.08
C LEU A 184 2.90 12.99 11.86
N ILE A 185 2.38 13.15 10.64
CA ILE A 185 3.15 12.85 9.40
C ILE A 185 3.81 14.07 8.76
N SER A 186 3.46 15.30 9.17
CA SER A 186 3.96 16.53 8.54
C SER A 186 4.79 17.36 9.52
N ASP A 187 4.25 17.63 10.70
CA ASP A 187 4.83 18.58 11.66
C ASP A 187 5.90 17.95 12.55
N LEU A 188 5.82 16.64 12.80
CA LEU A 188 6.73 15.92 13.69
C LEU A 188 7.75 15.09 12.93
N SER A 189 8.96 14.91 13.49
CA SER A 189 9.91 13.92 12.98
C SER A 189 9.36 12.50 13.14
N GLU A 190 9.83 11.53 12.34
CA GLU A 190 9.43 10.11 12.49
C GLU A 190 9.66 9.60 13.92
N ARG A 191 10.82 9.91 14.51
CA ARG A 191 11.14 9.52 15.89
C ARG A 191 10.19 10.16 16.91
N THR A 192 9.93 11.47 16.76
CA THR A 192 9.03 12.21 17.65
C THR A 192 7.61 11.67 17.53
N GLN A 193 7.14 11.41 16.32
CA GLN A 193 5.82 10.86 16.05
C GLN A 193 5.59 9.55 16.83
N ARG A 194 6.55 8.61 16.79
CA ARG A 194 6.44 7.33 17.53
C ARG A 194 6.35 7.54 19.03
N ARG A 195 7.17 8.43 19.59
CA ARG A 195 7.07 8.78 21.02
C ARG A 195 5.70 9.38 21.34
N VAL A 196 5.24 10.37 20.58
CA VAL A 196 3.98 11.07 20.83
C VAL A 196 2.77 10.14 20.78
N ILE A 197 2.74 9.19 19.84
CA ILE A 197 1.62 8.24 19.75
C ILE A 197 1.65 7.20 20.87
N ARG A 198 2.83 6.75 21.32
CA ARG A 198 2.99 5.89 22.52
C ARG A 198 2.52 6.61 23.77
N ASP A 199 2.99 7.83 24.00
CA ASP A 199 2.60 8.66 25.15
C ASP A 199 1.08 8.87 25.19
N ALA A 200 0.44 9.05 24.02
CA ALA A 200 -1.00 9.16 23.90
C ALA A 200 -1.72 7.82 24.18
N ALA A 201 -1.21 6.70 23.68
CA ALA A 201 -1.74 5.37 23.98
C ALA A 201 -1.70 5.08 25.49
N ASP A 202 -0.53 5.28 26.12
CA ASP A 202 -0.32 5.05 27.54
C ASP A 202 -1.25 5.92 28.41
N LYS A 203 -1.39 7.20 28.07
CA LYS A 203 -2.28 8.14 28.79
C LYS A 203 -3.75 7.71 28.75
N HIS A 204 -4.17 7.09 27.64
CA HIS A 204 -5.55 6.64 27.44
C HIS A 204 -5.76 5.15 27.79
N GLY A 205 -4.72 4.48 28.33
CA GLY A 205 -4.80 3.07 28.72
C GLY A 205 -4.91 2.10 27.54
N LEU A 206 -4.48 2.51 26.35
CA LEU A 206 -4.48 1.66 25.16
C LEU A 206 -3.17 0.86 25.09
N HIS A 207 -3.28 -0.47 25.18
CA HIS A 207 -2.14 -1.39 25.06
C HIS A 207 -1.79 -1.63 23.59
N TRP A 208 -0.94 -0.79 23.01
CA TRP A 208 -0.64 -0.83 21.58
C TRP A 208 0.06 -2.12 21.13
N GLN A 209 0.75 -2.82 22.03
CA GLN A 209 1.38 -4.11 21.74
C GLN A 209 0.33 -5.19 21.44
N GLU A 210 -0.78 -5.18 22.18
CA GLU A 210 -1.91 -6.10 21.97
C GLU A 210 -2.57 -5.78 20.64
N LEU A 211 -2.84 -4.50 20.36
CA LEU A 211 -3.36 -4.06 19.06
C LEU A 211 -2.43 -4.48 17.91
N CYS A 212 -1.12 -4.35 18.06
CA CYS A 212 -0.16 -4.80 17.05
C CYS A 212 -0.23 -6.32 16.83
N ARG A 213 -0.32 -7.11 17.91
CA ARG A 213 -0.46 -8.57 17.83
C ARG A 213 -1.78 -9.01 17.18
N GLU A 214 -2.86 -8.27 17.42
CA GLU A 214 -4.15 -8.55 16.79
C GLU A 214 -4.15 -8.22 15.29
N LEU A 215 -3.43 -7.17 14.89
CA LEU A 215 -3.47 -6.67 13.52
C LEU A 215 -2.48 -7.35 12.57
N PHE A 216 -1.31 -7.80 13.04
CA PHE A 216 -0.22 -8.22 12.17
C PHE A 216 0.18 -9.69 12.37
N LEU A 217 0.60 -10.32 11.28
CA LEU A 217 1.11 -11.69 11.29
C LEU A 217 2.41 -11.76 12.07
N SER A 218 2.54 -12.77 12.93
CA SER A 218 3.80 -13.18 13.53
C SER A 218 4.74 -13.79 12.49
N PHE A 219 6.03 -13.89 12.81
CA PHE A 219 6.99 -14.58 11.93
C PHE A 219 6.71 -16.07 11.77
N GLU A 220 6.15 -16.69 12.81
CA GLU A 220 5.71 -18.09 12.77
C GLU A 220 4.57 -18.26 11.74
N GLU A 221 3.55 -17.41 11.79
CA GLU A 221 2.45 -17.43 10.81
C GLU A 221 2.93 -17.09 9.39
N LEU A 222 3.91 -16.19 9.24
CA LEU A 222 4.52 -15.87 7.94
C LEU A 222 5.31 -17.06 7.38
N ASN A 223 6.02 -17.80 8.23
CA ASN A 223 6.76 -18.99 7.82
C ASN A 223 5.80 -20.10 7.35
N ASP A 224 4.72 -20.34 8.10
CA ASP A 224 3.68 -21.30 7.72
C ASP A 224 3.00 -20.92 6.39
N LEU A 225 2.71 -19.63 6.18
CA LEU A 225 2.17 -19.13 4.91
C LEU A 225 3.13 -19.34 3.74
N ALA A 226 4.43 -19.13 3.95
CA ALA A 226 5.45 -19.23 2.93
C ALA A 226 5.73 -20.67 2.47
N GLU A 227 5.21 -21.69 3.16
CA GLU A 227 5.24 -23.08 2.67
C GLU A 227 4.39 -23.27 1.40
N ASP A 228 3.39 -22.41 1.18
CA ASP A 228 2.57 -22.43 -0.02
C ASP A 228 3.27 -21.69 -1.17
N PRO A 229 3.51 -22.33 -2.33
CA PRO A 229 4.22 -21.69 -3.46
C PRO A 229 3.47 -20.50 -4.07
N LEU A 230 2.20 -20.28 -3.72
CA LEU A 230 1.47 -19.07 -4.10
C LEU A 230 1.90 -17.83 -3.31
N VAL A 231 2.60 -17.98 -2.18
CA VAL A 231 2.98 -16.89 -1.29
C VAL A 231 4.45 -16.53 -1.48
N SER A 232 4.73 -15.25 -1.65
CA SER A 232 6.09 -14.71 -1.61
C SER A 232 6.20 -13.63 -0.54
N LEU A 233 7.34 -13.53 0.13
CA LEU A 233 7.58 -12.52 1.15
C LEU A 233 8.60 -11.48 0.66
N GLY A 234 8.26 -10.19 0.83
CA GLY A 234 9.10 -9.05 0.49
C GLY A 234 9.32 -8.13 1.70
N ALA A 235 10.32 -7.25 1.62
CA ALA A 235 10.62 -6.32 2.70
C ALA A 235 9.69 -5.09 2.69
N HIS A 236 9.31 -4.62 3.87
CA HIS A 236 8.60 -3.34 4.06
C HIS A 236 9.22 -2.51 5.19
N THR A 237 10.56 -2.49 5.25
CA THR A 237 11.38 -1.87 6.30
C THR A 237 11.17 -2.47 7.70
N ASP A 238 11.89 -1.97 8.70
CA ASP A 238 11.73 -2.42 10.08
C ASP A 238 10.44 -1.91 10.74
N THR A 239 10.16 -0.60 10.69
CA THR A 239 9.20 0.12 11.54
C THR A 239 8.24 1.00 10.74
N HIS A 240 8.23 0.86 9.41
CA HIS A 240 7.40 1.61 8.48
C HIS A 240 7.59 3.16 8.56
N PRO A 241 8.83 3.71 8.51
CA PRO A 241 9.04 5.15 8.43
C PRO A 241 8.82 5.67 7.01
N MET A 242 8.40 6.93 6.85
CA MET A 242 8.46 7.61 5.56
C MET A 242 9.91 7.96 5.23
N LEU A 243 10.59 7.07 4.51
CA LEU A 243 12.05 7.11 4.32
C LEU A 243 12.59 8.47 3.81
N ALA A 244 11.90 9.15 2.89
CA ALA A 244 12.35 10.46 2.40
C ALA A 244 12.34 11.57 3.48
N ARG A 245 11.63 11.40 4.60
CA ARG A 245 11.66 12.34 5.74
C ARG A 245 12.85 12.13 6.66
N LEU A 246 13.57 11.02 6.52
CA LEU A 246 14.74 10.71 7.35
C LEU A 246 15.91 11.63 6.99
N SER A 247 16.71 11.95 8.00
CA SER A 247 17.68 13.05 7.91
C SER A 247 18.92 12.66 7.09
N SER A 248 19.22 11.36 6.99
CA SER A 248 20.42 10.87 6.30
C SER A 248 20.17 9.58 5.53
N THR A 249 20.98 9.34 4.50
CA THR A 249 21.00 8.06 3.77
C THR A 249 21.37 6.90 4.70
N ALA A 250 22.20 7.13 5.72
CA ALA A 250 22.57 6.11 6.69
C ALA A 250 21.35 5.64 7.53
N GLU A 251 20.47 6.57 7.91
CA GLU A 251 19.23 6.26 8.63
C GLU A 251 18.25 5.47 7.74
N ILE A 252 18.09 5.88 6.47
CA ILE A 252 17.32 5.12 5.45
C ILE A 252 17.87 3.70 5.33
N ARG A 253 19.20 3.56 5.19
CA ARG A 253 19.89 2.27 5.09
C ARG A 253 19.65 1.41 6.31
N GLN A 254 19.71 1.97 7.51
CA GLN A 254 19.47 1.24 8.75
C GLN A 254 18.06 0.64 8.76
N HIS A 255 17.02 1.44 8.48
CA HIS A 255 15.63 0.95 8.50
C HIS A 255 15.34 -0.13 7.45
N ILE A 256 15.94 -0.04 6.26
CA ILE A 256 15.78 -1.08 5.23
C ILE A 256 16.59 -2.32 5.59
N LEU A 257 17.86 -2.16 6.01
CA LEU A 257 18.75 -3.27 6.34
C LEU A 257 18.24 -4.05 7.55
N SER A 258 17.85 -3.38 8.64
CA SER A 258 17.37 -4.04 9.85
C SER A 258 16.12 -4.89 9.57
N GLY A 259 15.18 -4.39 8.76
CA GLY A 259 14.02 -5.18 8.36
C GLY A 259 14.38 -6.38 7.50
N MET A 260 15.32 -6.21 6.57
CA MET A 260 15.82 -7.29 5.71
C MET A 260 16.56 -8.38 6.51
N GLU A 261 17.44 -7.99 7.42
CA GLU A 261 18.21 -8.90 8.28
C GLU A 261 17.31 -9.66 9.25
N GLU A 262 16.33 -8.99 9.86
CA GLU A 262 15.36 -9.64 10.74
C GLU A 262 14.53 -10.68 9.98
N MET A 263 14.02 -10.34 8.79
CA MET A 263 13.31 -11.29 7.93
C MET A 263 14.20 -12.48 7.56
N ASN A 264 15.45 -12.25 7.15
CA ASN A 264 16.37 -13.32 6.81
C ASN A 264 16.67 -14.24 8.01
N ALA A 265 16.84 -13.65 9.21
CA ALA A 265 17.10 -14.40 10.43
C ALA A 265 15.90 -15.26 10.86
N ARG A 266 14.67 -14.78 10.66
CA ARG A 266 13.44 -15.47 11.10
C ARG A 266 12.86 -16.44 10.07
N LEU A 267 13.06 -16.18 8.79
CA LEU A 267 12.46 -16.94 7.68
C LEU A 267 13.47 -17.77 6.88
N GLY A 268 14.78 -17.65 7.18
CA GLY A 268 15.84 -18.39 6.52
C GLY A 268 16.07 -18.02 5.04
N SER A 269 15.37 -17.01 4.54
CA SER A 269 15.52 -16.50 3.17
C SER A 269 15.50 -14.97 3.17
N GLN A 270 16.43 -14.37 2.42
CA GLN A 270 16.53 -12.93 2.28
C GLN A 270 15.46 -12.42 1.29
N PRO A 271 14.66 -11.40 1.66
CA PRO A 271 13.70 -10.82 0.73
C PRO A 271 14.43 -10.15 -0.45
N THR A 272 13.97 -10.41 -1.67
CA THR A 272 14.58 -9.92 -2.91
C THR A 272 13.93 -8.66 -3.46
N VAL A 273 12.76 -8.28 -2.92
CA VAL A 273 11.95 -7.14 -3.34
C VAL A 273 11.54 -6.29 -2.13
N LEU A 274 11.41 -4.99 -2.36
CA LEU A 274 11.07 -3.99 -1.33
C LEU A 274 9.80 -3.22 -1.73
N ALA A 275 8.88 -2.99 -0.79
CA ALA A 275 7.90 -1.93 -0.91
C ALA A 275 8.30 -0.78 0.01
N TYR A 276 8.24 0.47 -0.48
CA TYR A 276 8.50 1.62 0.39
C TYR A 276 7.22 2.00 1.16
N PRO A 277 7.28 2.18 2.48
CA PRO A 277 6.18 2.73 3.28
C PRO A 277 5.61 4.00 2.66
N TYR A 278 4.28 4.14 2.66
CA TYR A 278 3.50 5.19 2.00
C TYR A 278 3.61 5.26 0.46
N GLY A 279 4.83 5.10 -0.09
CA GLY A 279 5.13 4.92 -1.50
C GLY A 279 4.75 6.06 -2.46
N PHE A 280 4.14 7.15 -1.99
CA PHE A 280 3.77 8.26 -2.86
C PHE A 280 5.02 9.06 -3.26
N ALA A 281 4.90 9.93 -4.27
CA ALA A 281 6.06 10.55 -4.93
C ALA A 281 7.04 11.32 -4.01
N ALA A 282 6.56 11.88 -2.90
CA ALA A 282 7.39 12.60 -1.92
C ALA A 282 7.81 11.75 -0.70
N ALA A 283 7.32 10.51 -0.60
CA ALA A 283 7.74 9.55 0.44
C ALA A 283 9.03 8.80 0.06
N VAL A 284 9.41 8.82 -1.21
CA VAL A 284 10.56 8.11 -1.77
C VAL A 284 11.39 9.10 -2.59
N ASP A 285 12.69 9.17 -2.35
CA ASP A 285 13.66 9.97 -3.09
C ASP A 285 14.77 9.08 -3.68
N GLU A 286 15.81 9.69 -4.28
CA GLU A 286 16.93 8.95 -4.88
C GLU A 286 17.82 8.23 -3.86
N ARG A 287 17.85 8.72 -2.61
CA ARG A 287 18.58 8.06 -1.51
C ARG A 287 17.97 6.70 -1.22
N CYS A 288 16.63 6.62 -1.24
CA CYS A 288 15.90 5.37 -1.07
C CYS A 288 16.25 4.35 -2.18
N GLU A 289 16.30 4.80 -3.43
CA GLU A 289 16.65 3.95 -4.59
C GLU A 289 18.08 3.43 -4.50
N GLY A 290 19.03 4.32 -4.19
CA GLY A 290 20.44 3.96 -4.06
C GLY A 290 20.68 2.94 -2.95
N VAL A 291 19.99 3.09 -1.81
CA VAL A 291 20.05 2.11 -0.70
C VAL A 291 19.44 0.76 -1.10
N ALA A 292 18.30 0.76 -1.78
CA ALA A 292 17.70 -0.50 -2.24
C ALA A 292 18.63 -1.25 -3.22
N GLU A 293 19.32 -0.52 -4.09
CA GLU A 293 20.33 -1.09 -4.99
C GLU A 293 21.57 -1.59 -4.24
N GLU A 294 22.11 -0.79 -3.32
CA GLU A 294 23.28 -1.14 -2.49
C GLU A 294 23.05 -2.43 -1.69
N LEU A 295 21.85 -2.59 -1.14
CA LEU A 295 21.47 -3.76 -0.34
C LEU A 295 21.10 -5.00 -1.18
N GLY A 296 21.14 -4.90 -2.51
CA GLY A 296 20.99 -6.03 -3.40
C GLY A 296 19.54 -6.44 -3.72
N PHE A 297 18.56 -5.56 -3.48
CA PHE A 297 17.19 -5.83 -3.94
C PHE A 297 17.14 -5.91 -5.47
N LYS A 298 16.32 -6.82 -6.01
CA LYS A 298 16.08 -6.94 -7.47
C LYS A 298 15.22 -5.78 -7.98
N ALA A 299 14.26 -5.35 -7.16
CA ALA A 299 13.33 -4.27 -7.47
C ALA A 299 12.72 -3.68 -6.20
N ALA A 300 12.15 -2.49 -6.32
CA ALA A 300 11.32 -1.89 -5.29
C ALA A 300 10.08 -1.22 -5.88
N VAL A 301 8.96 -1.32 -5.16
CA VAL A 301 7.65 -0.83 -5.59
C VAL A 301 7.21 0.40 -4.80
N THR A 302 6.44 1.27 -5.47
CA THR A 302 5.87 2.51 -4.92
C THR A 302 4.35 2.44 -4.95
N THR A 303 3.64 3.48 -4.50
CA THR A 303 2.18 3.61 -4.68
C THR A 303 1.83 4.57 -5.83
N GLN A 304 2.83 4.96 -6.64
CA GLN A 304 2.60 5.81 -7.80
C GLN A 304 1.85 5.02 -8.89
N PRO A 305 0.73 5.54 -9.40
CA PRO A 305 -0.14 4.80 -10.30
C PRO A 305 0.49 4.58 -11.68
N GLY A 306 0.42 3.37 -12.21
CA GLY A 306 0.91 3.05 -13.55
C GLY A 306 0.87 1.56 -13.89
N THR A 307 0.96 1.30 -15.19
CA THR A 307 1.23 -0.04 -15.75
C THR A 307 2.74 -0.24 -15.94
N LEU A 308 3.14 -1.50 -16.14
CA LEU A 308 4.52 -1.89 -16.39
C LEU A 308 4.78 -2.02 -17.89
N THR A 309 5.99 -1.63 -18.28
CA THR A 309 6.55 -1.91 -19.61
C THR A 309 7.98 -2.43 -19.42
N THR A 310 8.60 -3.00 -20.45
CA THR A 310 10.06 -3.27 -20.46
C THR A 310 10.87 -2.03 -20.04
N GLY A 311 10.42 -0.83 -20.42
CA GLY A 311 11.04 0.44 -20.02
C GLY A 311 10.98 0.73 -18.52
N SER A 312 10.06 0.10 -17.78
CA SER A 312 9.95 0.24 -16.32
C SER A 312 11.18 -0.29 -15.59
N LEU A 313 11.94 -1.22 -16.16
CA LEU A 313 13.19 -1.73 -15.57
C LEU A 313 14.27 -0.65 -15.41
N LYS A 314 14.22 0.42 -16.21
CA LYS A 314 15.11 1.59 -16.03
C LYS A 314 14.90 2.29 -14.68
N ARG A 315 13.74 2.07 -14.06
CA ARG A 315 13.43 2.50 -12.69
C ARG A 315 12.92 1.32 -11.86
N ARG A 316 13.64 0.19 -11.90
CA ARG A 316 13.29 -1.03 -11.15
C ARG A 316 13.16 -0.81 -9.63
N PHE A 317 13.77 0.24 -9.09
CA PHE A 317 13.62 0.64 -7.69
C PHE A 317 12.49 1.65 -7.44
N ARG A 318 11.62 1.89 -8.43
CA ARG A 318 10.40 2.70 -8.33
C ARG A 318 9.29 2.15 -9.22
N LEU A 319 9.06 0.84 -9.18
CA LEU A 319 7.99 0.25 -9.98
C LEU A 319 6.62 0.81 -9.55
N PRO A 320 5.76 1.20 -10.51
CA PRO A 320 4.44 1.72 -10.20
C PRO A 320 3.49 0.60 -9.75
N ARG A 321 2.50 0.96 -8.95
CA ARG A 321 1.41 0.06 -8.53
C ARG A 321 0.06 0.73 -8.68
N VAL A 322 -0.99 -0.06 -8.81
CA VAL A 322 -2.38 0.37 -8.85
C VAL A 322 -3.05 0.02 -7.54
N SER A 323 -3.53 1.03 -6.81
CA SER A 323 -4.24 0.80 -5.55
C SER A 323 -5.66 0.26 -5.80
N LEU A 324 -5.92 -0.91 -5.24
CA LEU A 324 -7.28 -1.43 -5.03
C LEU A 324 -7.68 -1.06 -3.60
N ASN A 325 -8.59 -0.11 -3.45
CA ASN A 325 -8.89 0.52 -2.16
C ASN A 325 -10.36 0.46 -1.79
N GLY A 326 -10.64 0.62 -0.49
CA GLY A 326 -11.97 0.48 0.07
C GLY A 326 -12.96 1.60 -0.24
N LEU A 327 -12.48 2.74 -0.73
CA LEU A 327 -13.35 3.86 -1.12
C LEU A 327 -14.04 3.62 -2.46
N HIS A 328 -13.48 2.75 -3.31
CA HIS A 328 -13.92 2.54 -4.70
C HIS A 328 -13.88 1.06 -5.11
N GLN A 329 -14.77 0.25 -4.53
CA GLN A 329 -14.85 -1.20 -4.79
C GLN A 329 -15.85 -1.54 -5.92
N ASN A 330 -15.58 -1.04 -7.14
CA ASN A 330 -16.37 -1.36 -8.33
C ASN A 330 -15.53 -2.17 -9.33
N PRO A 331 -15.88 -3.42 -9.64
CA PRO A 331 -15.11 -4.26 -10.57
C PRO A 331 -14.90 -3.63 -11.96
N ARG A 332 -15.79 -2.72 -12.40
CA ARG A 332 -15.62 -1.99 -13.67
C ARG A 332 -14.39 -1.08 -13.68
N MET A 333 -13.94 -0.61 -12.52
CA MET A 333 -12.71 0.19 -12.41
C MET A 333 -11.46 -0.63 -12.72
N VAL A 334 -11.52 -1.95 -12.58
CA VAL A 334 -10.41 -2.83 -12.96
C VAL A 334 -10.12 -2.71 -14.45
N ASP A 335 -11.14 -2.66 -15.31
CA ASP A 335 -10.94 -2.46 -16.75
C ASP A 335 -10.24 -1.13 -17.08
N VAL A 336 -10.57 -0.09 -16.32
CA VAL A 336 -9.94 1.24 -16.44
C VAL A 336 -8.46 1.15 -16.09
N TYR A 337 -8.12 0.47 -15.00
CA TYR A 337 -6.74 0.26 -14.59
C TYR A 337 -5.96 -0.56 -15.61
N LEU A 338 -6.53 -1.67 -16.09
CA LEU A 338 -5.93 -2.52 -17.11
C LEU A 338 -5.80 -1.84 -18.48
N SER A 339 -6.54 -0.76 -18.75
CA SER A 339 -6.37 0.02 -19.98
C SER A 339 -5.06 0.82 -19.98
N GLY A 340 -4.56 1.21 -18.81
CA GLY A 340 -3.43 2.14 -18.64
C GLY A 340 -3.69 3.59 -19.10
N ALA A 341 -4.78 3.86 -19.81
CA ALA A 341 -5.09 5.18 -20.38
C ALA A 341 -5.25 6.26 -19.30
N ALA A 342 -5.90 5.90 -18.18
CA ALA A 342 -6.06 6.80 -17.04
C ALA A 342 -4.70 7.23 -16.44
N PHE A 343 -3.71 6.33 -16.43
CA PHE A 343 -2.38 6.65 -15.88
C PHE A 343 -1.58 7.52 -16.82
N VAL A 344 -1.66 7.31 -18.13
CA VAL A 344 -1.03 8.20 -19.13
C VAL A 344 -1.57 9.62 -18.98
N ALA A 345 -2.90 9.77 -18.86
CA ALA A 345 -3.53 11.06 -18.63
C ALA A 345 -3.09 11.71 -17.31
N TYR A 346 -3.05 10.93 -16.22
CA TYR A 346 -2.57 11.38 -14.91
C TYR A 346 -1.14 11.93 -14.98
N HIS A 347 -0.22 11.19 -15.60
CA HIS A 347 1.19 11.60 -15.72
C HIS A 347 1.38 12.81 -16.62
N ALA A 348 0.61 12.93 -17.70
CA ALA A 348 0.62 14.12 -18.55
C ALA A 348 0.18 15.37 -17.78
N PHE A 349 -0.91 15.27 -17.01
CA PHE A 349 -1.40 16.38 -16.18
C PHE A 349 -0.40 16.77 -15.08
N ALA A 350 0.20 15.78 -14.41
CA ALA A 350 1.20 16.03 -13.37
C ALA A 350 2.43 16.78 -13.91
N ARG A 351 2.91 16.44 -15.12
CA ARG A 351 4.03 17.14 -15.78
C ARG A 351 3.69 18.60 -16.10
N VAL A 352 2.50 18.85 -16.65
CA VAL A 352 2.04 20.22 -16.93
C VAL A 352 1.97 21.05 -15.65
N ARG A 353 1.39 20.49 -14.58
CA ARG A 353 1.30 21.18 -13.29
C ARG A 353 2.68 21.49 -12.68
N ALA A 354 3.66 20.61 -12.85
CA ALA A 354 5.02 20.82 -12.38
C ALA A 354 5.74 21.94 -13.17
N LEU A 355 5.49 22.06 -14.48
CA LEU A 355 6.01 23.14 -15.31
C LEU A 355 5.41 24.50 -14.90
N VAL A 356 4.10 24.55 -14.67
CA VAL A 356 3.39 25.78 -14.26
C VAL A 356 3.80 26.25 -12.85
N LYS A 357 4.21 25.36 -11.94
CA LYS A 357 4.70 25.74 -10.61
C LYS A 357 6.14 26.29 -10.61
N ARG A 358 6.89 26.12 -11.71
CA ARG A 358 8.28 26.58 -11.85
C ARG A 358 8.39 27.92 -12.59
N THR A 359 7.31 28.36 -13.24
CA THR A 359 7.11 29.70 -13.79
C THR A 359 6.38 30.57 -12.78
#